data_AF-D6R223-F1
#
_entry.id   AF-D6R223-F1
#
_cell.length_a   1.000
_cell.length_b   1.000
_cell.length_c   1.000
_cell.angle_alpha   90.00
_cell.angle_beta   90.00
_cell.angle_gamma   90.00
#
_symmetry.space_group_name_H-M   'P 1'
#
loop_
_entity.id
_entity.type
_entity.pdbx_description
1 polymer ?
#
loop_
_entity_poly.entity_id
_entity_poly.type
_entity_poly.pdbx_seq_one_letter_code
_entity_poly.pdbx_strand_id
1 'polypeptide(L)'
;SRDNGKRRVVVQANVRGRDIGSFVEEAERGIAEKVKLASGTWLDWGGQFENLVAARKRLMIVVPACFFLIFVLLFMTFNSVKYALMVFTCVPLALTGGIVALWLRGMPFSISAGVGFIALSGVAVLNGLVMITFINQLRESGEKLDDAILHGSLTRLRPVLMTALVASLGFVPMALATGTGAEVQKPLATVVIG
;
A
#
# COMPACT_ATOMS: atom_id res chain seq x y z
N SER A 1 22.81 7.53 31.25
CA SER A 1 22.40 8.61 30.33
C SER A 1 21.25 9.38 30.97
N ARG A 2 20.96 10.62 30.54
CA ARG A 2 19.76 11.36 30.95
C ARG A 2 18.97 11.73 29.69
N ASP A 3 17.66 11.65 29.79
CA ASP A 3 16.73 11.98 28.71
C ASP A 3 15.60 12.84 29.28
N ASN A 4 15.35 13.98 28.66
CA ASN A 4 14.42 15.02 29.14
C ASN A 4 14.54 15.33 30.65
N GLY A 5 15.78 15.48 31.14
CA GLY A 5 16.08 15.77 32.55
C GLY A 5 15.99 14.59 33.53
N LYS A 6 15.53 13.41 33.09
CA LYS A 6 15.34 12.22 33.93
C LYS A 6 16.44 11.18 33.68
N ARG A 7 16.78 10.36 34.69
CA ARG A 7 17.81 9.32 34.55
C ARG A 7 17.27 8.20 33.65
N ARG A 8 18.06 7.85 32.62
CA ARG A 8 17.72 6.80 31.65
C ARG A 8 18.78 5.71 31.64
N VAL A 9 18.31 4.47 31.66
CA VAL A 9 19.08 3.25 31.37
C VAL A 9 18.62 2.75 30.01
N VAL A 10 19.56 2.40 29.14
CA VAL A 10 19.27 1.93 27.78
C VAL A 10 19.63 0.45 27.71
N VAL A 11 18.67 -0.37 27.31
CA VAL A 11 18.89 -1.77 26.95
C VAL A 11 18.76 -1.86 25.43
N GLN A 12 19.77 -2.40 24.77
CA GLN A 12 19.78 -2.54 23.31
C GLN A 12 19.65 -4.02 22.93
N ALA A 13 18.81 -4.30 21.96
CA ALA A 13 18.63 -5.63 21.38
C ALA A 13 18.62 -5.52 19.86
N ASN A 14 19.42 -6.35 19.19
CA ASN A 14 19.45 -6.42 17.73
C ASN A 14 18.60 -7.60 17.26
N VAL A 15 17.48 -7.31 16.60
CA VAL A 15 16.60 -8.31 16.00
C VAL A 15 17.12 -8.66 14.60
N ARG A 16 17.30 -9.95 14.31
CA ARG A 16 17.68 -10.46 12.99
C ARG A 16 16.75 -11.59 12.56
N GLY A 17 16.34 -11.59 11.29
CA GLY A 17 15.49 -12.64 10.71
C GLY A 17 14.05 -12.67 11.22
N ARG A 18 13.59 -11.63 11.93
CA ARG A 18 12.23 -11.52 12.48
C ARG A 18 11.70 -10.09 12.37
N ASP A 19 10.39 -9.95 12.25
CA ASP A 19 9.71 -8.66 12.28
C ASP A 19 9.89 -7.94 13.62
N ILE A 20 10.20 -6.64 13.55
CA ILE A 20 10.46 -5.79 14.72
C ILE A 20 9.18 -5.60 15.54
N GLY A 21 8.03 -5.43 14.88
CA GLY A 21 6.76 -5.22 15.57
C GLY A 21 6.39 -6.42 16.46
N SER A 22 6.44 -7.60 15.88
CA SER A 22 6.14 -8.88 16.54
C SER A 22 7.09 -9.17 17.70
N PHE A 23 8.38 -8.84 17.56
CA PHE A 23 9.36 -8.99 18.65
C PHE A 23 9.06 -8.05 19.82
N VAL A 24 8.75 -6.78 19.54
CA VAL A 24 8.46 -5.80 20.60
C VAL A 24 7.16 -6.16 21.33
N GLU A 25 6.13 -6.59 20.62
CA GLU A 25 4.86 -7.02 21.23
C GLU A 25 5.04 -8.23 22.17
N GLU A 26 5.85 -9.22 21.75
CA GLU A 26 6.19 -10.36 22.61
C GLU A 26 7.04 -9.95 23.82
N ALA A 27 8.03 -9.07 23.60
CA ALA A 27 8.89 -8.59 24.67
C ALA A 27 8.13 -7.72 25.68
N GLU A 28 7.22 -6.87 25.22
CA GLU A 28 6.35 -6.05 26.07
C GLU A 28 5.47 -6.95 26.95
N ARG A 29 4.84 -7.99 26.38
CA ARG A 29 4.07 -8.97 27.15
C ARG A 29 4.92 -9.72 28.17
N GLY A 30 6.09 -10.21 27.76
CA GLY A 30 7.01 -10.92 28.65
C GLY A 30 7.55 -10.06 29.80
N ILE A 31 7.81 -8.77 29.54
CA ILE A 31 8.24 -7.80 30.55
C ILE A 31 7.09 -7.51 31.51
N ALA A 32 5.87 -7.29 31.00
CA ALA A 32 4.69 -7.03 31.83
C ALA A 32 4.38 -8.18 32.80
N GLU A 33 4.60 -9.43 32.37
CA GLU A 33 4.36 -10.62 33.20
C GLU A 33 5.47 -10.87 34.24
N LYS A 34 6.74 -10.67 33.86
CA LYS A 34 7.90 -11.11 34.66
C LYS A 34 8.60 -10.00 35.44
N VAL A 35 8.35 -8.74 35.11
CA VAL A 35 9.09 -7.60 35.67
C VAL A 35 8.12 -6.66 36.37
N LYS A 36 8.26 -6.55 37.70
CA LYS A 36 7.59 -5.52 38.49
C LYS A 36 8.43 -4.24 38.46
N LEU A 37 7.93 -3.22 37.76
CA LEU A 37 8.55 -1.90 37.75
C LEU A 37 8.36 -1.21 39.11
N ALA A 38 9.44 -0.67 39.66
CA ALA A 38 9.37 0.14 40.88
C ALA A 38 8.62 1.46 40.60
N SER A 39 7.84 1.93 41.58
CA SER A 39 7.06 3.16 41.49
C SER A 39 7.94 4.35 41.07
N GLY A 40 7.47 5.13 40.08
CA GLY A 40 8.23 6.24 39.50
C GLY A 40 9.14 5.87 38.33
N THR A 41 9.16 4.59 37.92
CA THR A 41 9.89 4.12 36.72
C THR A 41 8.88 3.83 35.60
N TRP A 42 9.18 4.24 34.37
CA TRP A 42 8.43 3.85 33.17
C TRP A 42 9.39 3.22 32.16
N LEU A 43 8.84 2.31 31.37
CA LEU A 43 9.54 1.70 30.24
C LEU A 43 9.07 2.39 28.97
N ASP A 44 10.00 2.66 28.06
CA ASP A 44 9.69 3.26 26.77
C ASP A 44 10.51 2.57 25.66
N TRP A 45 9.88 2.41 24.51
CA TRP A 45 10.44 1.72 23.35
C TRP A 45 10.90 2.75 22.32
N GLY A 46 12.21 3.00 22.28
CA GLY A 46 12.82 3.95 21.34
C GLY A 46 13.44 3.29 20.10
N GLY A 47 13.97 4.12 19.20
CA GLY A 47 14.80 3.68 18.07
C GLY A 47 14.00 3.31 16.82
N GLN A 48 14.34 2.18 16.18
CA GLN A 48 13.68 1.77 14.93
C GLN A 48 12.18 1.48 15.11
N PHE A 49 11.79 0.96 16.29
CA PHE A 49 10.39 0.70 16.60
C PHE A 49 9.57 2.00 16.74
N GLU A 50 10.12 3.01 17.42
CA GLU A 50 9.49 4.33 17.54
C GLU A 50 9.25 4.96 16.16
N ASN A 51 10.26 4.90 15.27
CA ASN A 51 10.13 5.34 13.88
C ASN A 51 9.04 4.56 13.13
N LEU A 52 8.95 3.24 13.33
CA LEU A 52 7.91 2.39 12.73
C LEU A 52 6.52 2.79 13.23
N VAL A 53 6.33 3.01 14.54
CA VAL A 53 5.06 3.43 15.13
C VAL A 53 4.65 4.82 14.64
N ALA A 54 5.59 5.77 14.60
CA ALA A 54 5.36 7.11 14.08
C ALA A 54 4.95 7.08 12.60
N ALA A 55 5.64 6.29 11.78
CA ALA A 55 5.32 6.12 10.36
C ALA A 55 3.96 5.43 10.16
N ARG A 56 3.65 4.38 10.94
CA ARG A 56 2.34 3.72 10.91
C ARG A 56 1.20 4.69 11.23
N LYS A 57 1.36 5.53 12.27
CA LYS A 57 0.38 6.58 12.61
C LYS A 57 0.17 7.56 11.46
N ARG A 58 1.24 7.98 10.78
CA ARG A 58 1.14 8.84 9.58
C ARG A 58 0.40 8.13 8.45
N LEU A 59 0.73 6.88 8.14
CA LEU A 59 0.06 6.10 7.10
C LEU A 59 -1.44 5.92 7.37
N MET A 60 -1.84 5.73 8.63
CA MET A 60 -3.27 5.64 8.99
C MET A 60 -4.07 6.91 8.66
N ILE A 61 -3.42 8.07 8.55
CA ILE A 61 -4.06 9.33 8.16
C ILE A 61 -3.92 9.55 6.65
N VAL A 62 -2.71 9.31 6.11
CA VAL A 62 -2.38 9.57 4.70
C VAL A 62 -3.14 8.62 3.76
N VAL A 63 -3.25 7.34 4.09
CA VAL A 63 -3.92 6.35 3.23
C VAL A 63 -5.40 6.70 3.02
N PRO A 64 -6.22 6.94 4.07
CA PRO A 64 -7.59 7.40 3.89
C PRO A 64 -7.69 8.74 3.17
N ALA A 65 -6.80 9.69 3.45
CA ALA A 65 -6.78 10.99 2.77
C ALA A 65 -6.52 10.84 1.27
N CYS A 66 -5.59 9.95 0.87
CA CYS A 66 -5.34 9.62 -0.54
C CYS A 66 -6.55 9.00 -1.21
N PHE A 67 -7.20 8.00 -0.59
CA PHE A 67 -8.41 7.39 -1.17
C PHE A 67 -9.57 8.37 -1.27
N PHE A 68 -9.73 9.25 -0.29
CA PHE A 68 -10.72 10.32 -0.33
C PHE A 68 -10.44 11.27 -1.51
N LEU A 69 -9.19 11.72 -1.69
CA LEU A 69 -8.81 12.56 -2.82
C LEU A 69 -9.03 11.89 -4.17
N ILE A 70 -8.67 10.60 -4.30
CA ILE A 70 -8.93 9.81 -5.52
C ILE A 70 -10.43 9.78 -5.81
N PHE A 71 -11.26 9.52 -4.80
CA PHE A 71 -12.72 9.51 -4.95
C PHE A 71 -13.27 10.88 -5.38
N VAL A 72 -12.78 11.97 -4.78
CA VAL A 72 -13.18 13.34 -5.16
C VAL A 72 -12.82 13.64 -6.62
N LEU A 73 -11.61 13.27 -7.07
CA LEU A 73 -11.20 13.45 -8.47
C LEU A 73 -12.04 12.63 -9.44
N LEU A 74 -12.41 11.40 -9.08
CA LEU A 74 -13.33 10.57 -9.86
C LEU A 74 -14.73 11.19 -9.93
N PHE A 75 -15.23 11.69 -8.81
CA PHE A 75 -16.51 12.38 -8.76
C PHE A 75 -16.51 13.64 -9.64
N MET A 76 -15.44 14.45 -9.60
CA MET A 76 -15.29 15.62 -10.47
C MET A 76 -15.21 15.25 -11.96
N THR A 77 -14.59 14.11 -12.29
CA THR A 77 -14.43 13.67 -13.68
C THR A 77 -15.75 13.17 -14.28
N PHE A 78 -16.50 12.36 -13.55
CA PHE A 78 -17.74 11.75 -14.06
C PHE A 78 -19.01 12.53 -13.71
N ASN A 79 -18.91 13.50 -12.79
CA ASN A 79 -20.04 14.20 -12.17
C ASN A 79 -21.16 13.24 -11.70
N SER A 80 -20.78 12.01 -11.34
CA SER A 80 -21.69 10.90 -11.08
C SER A 80 -21.08 9.95 -10.06
N VAL A 81 -21.74 9.83 -8.91
CA VAL A 81 -21.33 8.92 -7.82
C VAL A 81 -21.34 7.46 -8.27
N LYS A 82 -22.26 7.09 -9.17
CA LYS A 82 -22.36 5.70 -9.67
C LYS A 82 -21.12 5.29 -10.46
N TYR A 83 -20.65 6.15 -11.37
CA TYR A 83 -19.43 5.89 -12.14
C TYR A 83 -18.18 5.94 -11.26
N ALA A 84 -18.11 6.90 -10.33
CA ALA A 84 -17.00 6.96 -9.37
C ALA A 84 -16.90 5.68 -8.52
N LEU A 85 -18.02 5.18 -7.98
CA LEU A 85 -18.05 3.93 -7.23
C LEU A 85 -17.68 2.72 -8.08
N MET A 86 -18.14 2.65 -9.34
CA MET A 86 -17.74 1.57 -10.26
C MET A 86 -16.23 1.53 -10.46
N VAL A 87 -15.58 2.67 -10.74
CA VAL A 87 -14.11 2.71 -10.84
C VAL A 87 -13.45 2.38 -9.50
N PHE A 88 -14.03 2.82 -8.40
CA PHE A 88 -13.49 2.55 -7.06
C PHE A 88 -13.49 1.06 -6.70
N THR A 89 -14.37 0.23 -7.28
CA THR A 89 -14.32 -1.23 -7.10
C THR A 89 -13.03 -1.86 -7.64
N CYS A 90 -12.32 -1.21 -8.56
CA CYS A 90 -11.02 -1.66 -9.04
C CYS A 90 -9.93 -1.57 -7.95
N VAL A 91 -10.10 -0.69 -6.95
CA VAL A 91 -9.12 -0.50 -5.87
C VAL A 91 -9.01 -1.75 -5.00
N PRO A 92 -10.08 -2.28 -4.36
CA PRO A 92 -10.00 -3.54 -3.60
C PRO A 92 -9.44 -4.69 -4.43
N LEU A 93 -9.83 -4.79 -5.70
CA LEU A 93 -9.33 -5.83 -6.59
C LEU A 93 -7.80 -5.74 -6.78
N ALA A 94 -7.27 -4.54 -7.00
CA ALA A 94 -5.84 -4.33 -7.12
C ALA A 94 -5.11 -4.59 -5.79
N LEU A 95 -5.66 -4.15 -4.67
CA LEU A 95 -5.09 -4.44 -3.34
C LEU A 95 -4.98 -5.95 -3.09
N THR A 96 -5.97 -6.75 -3.51
CA THR A 96 -5.89 -8.21 -3.35
C THR A 96 -4.72 -8.84 -4.12
N GLY A 97 -4.43 -8.38 -5.35
CA GLY A 97 -3.28 -8.82 -6.13
C GLY A 97 -1.95 -8.55 -5.41
N GLY A 98 -1.76 -7.31 -4.94
CA GLY A 98 -0.55 -6.93 -4.21
C GLY A 98 -0.38 -7.67 -2.87
N ILE A 99 -1.47 -7.95 -2.14
CA ILE A 99 -1.43 -8.74 -0.89
C ILE A 99 -1.01 -10.18 -1.20
N VAL A 100 -1.59 -10.80 -2.23
CA VAL A 100 -1.23 -12.16 -2.65
C VAL A 100 0.23 -12.22 -3.09
N ALA A 101 0.73 -11.23 -3.83
CA ALA A 101 2.13 -11.19 -4.25
C ALA A 101 3.12 -11.05 -3.08
N LEU A 102 2.81 -10.22 -2.08
CA LEU A 102 3.62 -10.14 -0.85
C LEU A 102 3.62 -11.46 -0.08
N TRP A 103 2.45 -12.09 0.03
CA TRP A 103 2.29 -13.36 0.73
C TRP A 103 3.06 -14.50 0.04
N LEU A 104 2.96 -14.61 -1.29
CA LEU A 104 3.71 -15.59 -2.08
C LEU A 104 5.22 -15.41 -1.98
N ARG A 105 5.70 -14.17 -1.78
CA ARG A 105 7.13 -13.88 -1.60
C ARG A 105 7.58 -13.88 -0.14
N GLY A 106 6.68 -14.18 0.81
CA GLY A 106 6.99 -14.22 2.24
C GLY A 106 7.45 -12.89 2.81
N MET A 107 7.05 -11.76 2.20
CA MET A 107 7.47 -10.43 2.63
C MET A 107 6.44 -9.81 3.58
N PRO A 108 6.86 -9.28 4.75
CA PRO A 108 5.95 -8.62 5.66
C PRO A 108 5.46 -7.30 5.08
N PHE A 109 4.32 -6.83 5.60
CA PHE A 109 3.82 -5.50 5.26
C PHE A 109 4.77 -4.43 5.82
N SER A 110 5.41 -3.67 4.92
CA SER A 110 6.32 -2.58 5.26
C SER A 110 5.76 -1.22 4.81
N ILE A 111 6.36 -0.13 5.28
CA ILE A 111 5.98 1.23 4.86
C ILE A 111 6.12 1.37 3.33
N SER A 112 7.18 0.81 2.75
CA SER A 112 7.41 0.82 1.30
C SER A 112 6.34 0.05 0.53
N ALA A 113 5.87 -1.09 1.08
CA ALA A 113 4.73 -1.81 0.52
C ALA A 113 3.45 -0.96 0.57
N GLY A 114 3.21 -0.25 1.68
CA GLY A 114 2.09 0.69 1.83
C GLY A 114 2.07 1.77 0.74
N VAL A 115 3.21 2.39 0.43
CA VAL A 115 3.34 3.34 -0.68
C VAL A 115 3.07 2.65 -2.03
N GLY A 116 3.55 1.42 -2.21
CA GLY A 116 3.24 0.59 -3.38
C GLY A 116 1.73 0.37 -3.57
N PHE A 117 0.98 0.10 -2.52
CA PHE A 117 -0.48 -0.08 -2.59
C PHE A 117 -1.21 1.20 -3.01
N ILE A 118 -0.76 2.36 -2.52
CA ILE A 118 -1.32 3.66 -2.95
C ILE A 118 -1.06 3.87 -4.45
N ALA A 119 0.17 3.61 -4.90
CA ALA A 119 0.54 3.73 -6.31
C ALA A 119 -0.25 2.76 -7.21
N LEU A 120 -0.36 1.49 -6.80
CA LEU A 120 -1.13 0.46 -7.50
C LEU A 120 -2.60 0.85 -7.62
N SER A 121 -3.19 1.36 -6.54
CA SER A 121 -4.57 1.83 -6.53
C SER A 121 -4.79 2.97 -7.54
N GLY A 122 -3.85 3.91 -7.64
CA GLY A 122 -3.90 4.98 -8.63
C GLY A 122 -3.86 4.47 -10.08
N VAL A 123 -3.00 3.51 -10.38
CA VAL A 123 -2.92 2.87 -11.71
C VAL A 123 -4.20 2.10 -12.02
N ALA A 124 -4.74 1.35 -11.07
CA ALA A 124 -5.99 0.61 -11.23
C ALA A 124 -7.18 1.55 -11.51
N VAL A 125 -7.24 2.67 -10.78
CA VAL A 125 -8.27 3.71 -10.97
C VAL A 125 -8.13 4.39 -12.33
N LEU A 126 -6.91 4.73 -12.75
CA LEU A 126 -6.67 5.31 -14.08
C LEU A 126 -7.17 4.37 -15.18
N ASN A 127 -6.85 3.08 -15.07
CA ASN A 127 -7.30 2.09 -16.05
C ASN A 127 -8.84 1.98 -16.10
N GLY A 128 -9.48 1.88 -14.93
CA GLY A 128 -10.94 1.84 -14.82
C GLY A 128 -11.61 3.11 -15.33
N LEU A 129 -11.05 4.28 -15.02
CA LEU A 129 -11.53 5.58 -15.48
C LEU A 129 -11.51 5.65 -17.01
N VAL A 130 -10.38 5.33 -17.66
CA VAL A 130 -10.32 5.45 -19.12
C VAL A 130 -11.22 4.42 -19.81
N MET A 131 -11.40 3.23 -19.22
CA MET A 131 -12.36 2.24 -19.72
C MET A 131 -13.80 2.77 -19.68
N ILE A 132 -14.26 3.26 -18.53
CA ILE A 132 -15.62 3.77 -18.37
C ILE A 132 -15.85 5.01 -19.24
N THR A 133 -14.89 5.93 -19.32
CA THR A 133 -14.99 7.11 -20.19
C THR A 133 -15.17 6.71 -21.65
N PHE A 134 -14.43 5.71 -22.14
CA PHE A 134 -14.56 5.25 -23.52
C PHE A 134 -15.90 4.56 -23.79
N ILE A 135 -16.37 3.72 -22.87
CA ILE A 135 -17.70 3.10 -22.95
C ILE A 135 -18.79 4.19 -22.97
N ASN A 136 -18.66 5.24 -22.15
CA ASN A 136 -19.63 6.32 -22.12
C ASN A 136 -19.63 7.14 -23.43
N GLN A 137 -18.46 7.37 -24.03
CA GLN A 137 -18.35 8.01 -25.35
C GLN A 137 -19.05 7.19 -26.45
N LEU A 138 -18.89 5.87 -26.45
CA LEU A 138 -19.59 4.97 -27.40
C LEU A 138 -21.11 5.04 -27.22
N ARG A 139 -21.58 5.10 -25.97
CA ARG A 139 -23.01 5.28 -25.66
C ARG A 139 -23.53 6.63 -26.12
N GLU A 140 -22.74 7.70 -25.96
CA GLU A 140 -23.09 9.04 -26.44
C GLU A 140 -23.12 9.12 -27.98
N SER A 141 -22.32 8.30 -28.68
CA SER A 141 -22.41 8.14 -30.13
C SER A 141 -23.60 7.32 -30.63
N GLY A 142 -24.46 6.83 -29.73
CA GLY A 142 -25.70 6.14 -30.05
C GLY A 142 -25.64 4.61 -30.04
N GLU A 143 -24.51 4.01 -29.61
CA GLU A 143 -24.45 2.56 -29.43
C GLU A 143 -25.29 2.09 -28.23
N LYS A 144 -25.87 0.88 -28.36
CA LYS A 144 -26.53 0.22 -27.23
C LYS A 144 -25.49 -0.14 -26.18
N LEU A 145 -25.94 -0.27 -24.91
CA LEU A 145 -25.05 -0.52 -23.78
C LEU A 145 -24.18 -1.77 -23.97
N ASP A 146 -24.78 -2.88 -24.40
CA ASP A 146 -24.08 -4.16 -24.55
C ASP A 146 -23.01 -4.09 -25.67
N ASP A 147 -23.35 -3.46 -26.79
CA ASP A 147 -22.44 -3.25 -27.92
C ASP A 147 -21.28 -2.32 -27.52
N ALA A 148 -21.58 -1.23 -26.80
CA ALA A 148 -20.58 -0.29 -26.31
C ALA A 148 -19.61 -0.93 -25.30
N ILE A 149 -20.08 -1.85 -24.45
CA ILE A 149 -19.21 -2.60 -23.52
C ILE A 149 -18.29 -3.55 -24.31
N LEU A 150 -18.83 -4.26 -25.29
CA LEU A 150 -18.07 -5.24 -26.07
C LEU A 150 -17.02 -4.56 -26.95
N HIS A 151 -17.40 -3.54 -27.72
CA HIS A 151 -16.49 -2.72 -28.50
C HIS A 151 -15.46 -2.01 -27.61
N GLY A 152 -15.92 -1.38 -26.52
CA GLY A 152 -15.06 -0.71 -25.55
C GLY A 152 -13.98 -1.63 -25.00
N SER A 153 -14.37 -2.84 -24.58
CA SER A 153 -13.45 -3.84 -24.03
C SER A 153 -12.43 -4.32 -25.07
N LEU A 154 -12.87 -4.62 -26.30
CA LEU A 154 -11.99 -5.12 -27.37
C LEU A 154 -10.98 -4.06 -27.82
N THR A 155 -11.40 -2.82 -27.99
CA THR A 155 -10.51 -1.73 -28.42
C THR A 155 -9.46 -1.41 -27.35
N ARG A 156 -9.84 -1.51 -26.06
CA ARG A 156 -8.98 -1.15 -24.93
C ARG A 156 -8.10 -2.29 -24.45
N LEU A 157 -8.41 -3.54 -24.78
CA LEU A 157 -7.62 -4.71 -24.35
C LEU A 157 -6.12 -4.57 -24.63
N ARG A 158 -5.74 -4.17 -25.85
CA ARG A 158 -4.33 -4.00 -26.23
C ARG A 158 -3.63 -2.88 -25.44
N PRO A 159 -4.16 -1.64 -25.39
CA PRO A 159 -3.59 -0.58 -24.55
C PRO A 159 -3.44 -0.95 -23.07
N VAL A 160 -4.46 -1.59 -22.49
CA VAL A 160 -4.44 -1.97 -21.07
C VAL A 160 -3.35 -3.02 -20.81
N LEU A 161 -3.27 -4.05 -21.65
CA LEU A 161 -2.21 -5.05 -21.55
C LEU A 161 -0.82 -4.44 -21.75
N MET A 162 -0.64 -3.52 -22.70
CA MET A 162 0.65 -2.84 -22.91
C MET A 162 1.09 -2.07 -21.67
N THR A 163 0.20 -1.27 -21.07
CA THR A 163 0.54 -0.49 -19.87
C THR A 163 0.83 -1.38 -18.66
N ALA A 164 0.07 -2.46 -18.48
CA ALA A 164 0.31 -3.45 -17.43
C ALA A 164 1.67 -4.15 -17.64
N LEU A 165 1.94 -4.67 -18.85
CA LEU A 165 3.19 -5.37 -19.15
C LEU A 165 4.42 -4.46 -19.00
N VAL A 166 4.36 -3.21 -19.48
CA VAL A 166 5.46 -2.26 -19.36
C VAL A 166 5.76 -1.97 -17.88
N ALA A 167 4.71 -1.74 -17.07
CA ALA A 167 4.88 -1.55 -15.63
C ALA A 167 5.49 -2.81 -14.98
N SER A 168 4.88 -3.98 -15.16
CA SER A 168 5.35 -5.22 -14.56
C SER A 168 6.81 -5.51 -14.93
N LEU A 169 7.16 -5.46 -16.21
CA LEU A 169 8.52 -5.70 -16.70
C LEU A 169 9.52 -4.66 -16.17
N GLY A 170 9.11 -3.38 -16.08
CA GLY A 170 9.94 -2.31 -15.51
C GLY A 170 10.25 -2.49 -14.02
N PHE A 171 9.34 -3.10 -13.27
CA PHE A 171 9.52 -3.38 -11.84
C PHE A 171 10.23 -4.71 -11.56
N VAL A 172 10.39 -5.62 -12.54
CA VAL A 172 11.08 -6.92 -12.33
C VAL A 172 12.51 -6.76 -11.77
N PRO A 173 13.38 -5.88 -12.30
CA PRO A 173 14.74 -5.73 -11.78
C PRO A 173 14.73 -5.25 -10.32
N MET A 174 13.84 -4.32 -10.00
CA MET A 174 13.65 -3.78 -8.65
C MET A 174 13.13 -4.84 -7.68
N ALA A 175 12.28 -5.74 -8.16
CA ALA A 175 11.72 -6.86 -7.41
C ALA A 175 12.76 -7.95 -7.12
N LEU A 176 13.85 -8.06 -7.89
CA LEU A 176 14.90 -9.08 -7.74
C LEU A 176 16.22 -8.53 -7.19
N ALA A 177 16.38 -7.21 -7.09
CA ALA A 177 17.61 -6.56 -6.65
C ALA A 177 18.13 -7.10 -5.31
N THR A 178 19.42 -7.37 -5.18
CA THR A 178 20.05 -7.87 -3.93
C THR A 178 21.03 -6.88 -3.31
N GLY A 179 21.28 -5.74 -3.97
CA GLY A 179 22.20 -4.71 -3.50
C GLY A 179 21.65 -3.82 -2.38
N THR A 180 22.45 -2.84 -1.98
CA THR A 180 22.08 -1.83 -0.96
C THR A 180 20.78 -1.11 -1.35
N GLY A 181 19.84 -1.00 -0.41
CA GLY A 181 18.53 -0.38 -0.63
C GLY A 181 17.45 -1.33 -1.16
N ALA A 182 17.79 -2.59 -1.50
CA ALA A 182 16.84 -3.58 -1.96
C ALA A 182 15.71 -3.88 -0.95
N GLU A 183 15.98 -3.72 0.36
CA GLU A 183 15.00 -3.92 1.43
C GLU A 183 13.79 -2.97 1.33
N VAL A 184 14.01 -1.77 0.78
CA VAL A 184 12.95 -0.78 0.55
C VAL A 184 12.30 -0.99 -0.80
N GLN A 185 13.07 -1.42 -1.79
CA GLN A 185 12.62 -1.51 -3.19
C GLN A 185 11.80 -2.77 -3.49
N LYS A 186 12.19 -3.93 -2.95
CA LYS A 186 11.51 -5.21 -3.21
C LYS A 186 10.03 -5.20 -2.82
N PRO A 187 9.63 -4.74 -1.62
CA PRO A 187 8.21 -4.76 -1.23
C PRO A 187 7.37 -3.84 -2.11
N LEU A 188 7.90 -2.65 -2.46
CA LEU A 188 7.23 -1.70 -3.35
C LEU A 188 7.00 -2.31 -4.74
N ALA A 189 8.05 -2.84 -5.36
CA ALA A 189 7.96 -3.45 -6.70
C ALA A 189 7.06 -4.69 -6.72
N THR A 190 7.09 -5.51 -5.67
CA THR A 190 6.25 -6.71 -5.55
C THR A 190 4.76 -6.37 -5.58
N VAL A 191 4.37 -5.34 -4.83
CA VAL A 191 2.97 -4.89 -4.78
C VAL A 191 2.51 -4.35 -6.13
N VAL A 192 3.36 -3.63 -6.85
CA VAL A 192 2.97 -3.06 -8.16
C VAL A 192 2.88 -4.14 -9.26
N ILE A 193 3.67 -5.21 -9.16
CA ILE A 193 3.63 -6.33 -10.11
C ILE A 193 2.42 -7.25 -9.86
N GLY A 194 2.03 -7.43 -8.60
CA GLY A 194 0.95 -8.32 -8.17
C GLY A 194 -0.44 -7.75 -8.35
#